data_AF-A0A1H2M713-F1
#
_entry.id   AF-A0A1H2M713-F1
#
_cell.length_a   1.000
_cell.length_b   1.000
_cell.length_c   1.000
_cell.angle_alpha   90.00
_cell.angle_beta   90.00
_cell.angle_gamma   90.00
#
_symmetry.space_group_name_H-M   'P 1'
#
loop_
_entity.id
_entity.type
_entity.pdbx_description
1 polymer ?
#
loop_
_entity_poly.entity_id
_entity_poly.type
_entity_poly.pdbx_seq_one_letter_code
_entity_poly.pdbx_strand_id
1 'polypeptide(L)'
;MAAAEEIPTRAGVLTARPVAALTSEQAAEAMTRSFEGYIVPVSVDGPAFERRFGAEHLDRYLSEVYTAGDDLVGICLITRRGATARIGGFGCTPAYRGVGVGRALMERAVVRCVEAGATRITLEVITSNAAAVRLYERLGFRIARTLVGYRWDRPGAAGPVPQTAPAAIDPSRFARGVAAGLRSADEPPWQLAPETLAAAGPPRQAYALGPASALISITETAAVLSAVHTDPAARRRGHGRALLAALRDAFPGRRWTVPPLVPEPDGAEFFRATAGFARNWRSMRWCTGTCDRRPVGILHRFDHAAPAQVSCRVVVRTGARHADHPSRSILSTSAKAYTVRTYSPKPGDVQRQWHVIDATDIVLGRLASQTATLLRGKHKPVYAPHVDTGDFVIVVNAEKVALTGSKLEQKIDYRHSGRPGGLRSTTYRDLLDKNPRRAIEKAVKGMLPHNSLGRQMLSKLKVYAGPEHPHQAQQPVPYEIGQVAQ
;
A
#
# COMPACT_ATOMS: atom_id res chain seq x y z
N MET A 1 -31.44 5.79 8.04
CA MET A 1 -30.24 5.49 7.24
C MET A 1 -29.55 6.80 6.95
N ALA A 2 -28.25 6.93 7.22
CA ALA A 2 -27.50 8.10 6.74
C ALA A 2 -27.59 8.10 5.20
N ALA A 3 -28.13 9.17 4.63
CA ALA A 3 -28.31 9.30 3.19
C ALA A 3 -26.95 9.23 2.48
N ALA A 4 -26.94 8.63 1.30
CA ALA A 4 -25.76 8.60 0.47
C ALA A 4 -25.48 10.03 -0.04
N GLU A 5 -24.24 10.50 0.07
CA GLU A 5 -23.88 11.87 -0.28
C GLU A 5 -23.11 11.89 -1.59
N GLU A 6 -23.49 12.79 -2.50
CA GLU A 6 -22.86 12.93 -3.80
C GLU A 6 -21.60 13.81 -3.73
N ILE A 7 -20.51 13.34 -4.32
CA ILE A 7 -19.23 14.02 -4.40
C ILE A 7 -18.94 14.26 -5.89
N PRO A 8 -19.06 15.49 -6.38
CA PRO A 8 -18.68 15.80 -7.75
C PRO A 8 -17.16 15.69 -7.90
N THR A 9 -16.71 14.85 -8.84
CA THR A 9 -15.30 14.73 -9.19
C THR A 9 -15.10 14.84 -10.70
N ARG A 10 -13.84 15.02 -11.13
CA ARG A 10 -13.48 14.99 -12.55
C ARG A 10 -13.77 13.64 -13.23
N ALA A 11 -13.96 12.57 -12.44
CA ALA A 11 -14.29 11.23 -12.92
C ALA A 11 -15.82 10.94 -12.88
N GLY A 12 -16.65 11.95 -12.60
CA GLY A 12 -18.10 11.82 -12.42
C GLY A 12 -18.54 12.05 -10.98
N VAL A 13 -19.84 11.83 -10.72
CA VAL A 13 -20.44 11.92 -9.39
C VAL A 13 -20.17 10.63 -8.64
N LEU A 14 -19.53 10.74 -7.48
CA LEU A 14 -19.29 9.62 -6.59
C LEU A 14 -20.31 9.64 -5.47
N THR A 15 -20.66 8.47 -4.95
CA THR A 15 -21.57 8.31 -3.83
C THR A 15 -20.78 7.83 -2.61
N ALA A 16 -20.85 8.58 -1.51
CA ALA A 16 -20.28 8.19 -0.23
C ALA A 16 -21.29 7.44 0.63
N ARG A 17 -20.89 6.29 1.16
CA ARG A 17 -21.69 5.48 2.08
C ARG A 17 -20.88 5.18 3.34
N PRO A 18 -21.40 5.47 4.54
CA PRO A 18 -20.73 5.08 5.78
C PRO A 18 -20.55 3.56 5.85
N VAL A 19 -19.42 3.11 6.39
CA VAL A 19 -19.15 1.69 6.65
C VAL A 19 -20.20 1.09 7.60
N ALA A 20 -20.82 1.91 8.46
CA ALA A 20 -21.94 1.51 9.31
C ALA A 20 -23.16 0.99 8.52
N ALA A 21 -23.29 1.35 7.24
CA ALA A 21 -24.38 0.91 6.37
C ALA A 21 -24.04 -0.37 5.57
N LEU A 22 -22.90 -0.99 5.85
CA LEU A 22 -22.40 -2.18 5.17
C LEU A 22 -22.21 -3.32 6.17
N THR A 23 -22.26 -4.56 5.68
CA THR A 23 -21.78 -5.70 6.46
C THR A 23 -20.26 -5.67 6.56
N SER A 24 -19.72 -6.39 7.52
CA SER A 24 -18.28 -6.55 7.72
C SER A 24 -17.60 -7.15 6.48
N GLU A 25 -18.26 -8.10 5.83
CA GLU A 25 -17.80 -8.74 4.59
C GLU A 25 -17.74 -7.74 3.45
N GLN A 26 -18.78 -6.92 3.27
CA GLN A 26 -18.80 -5.89 2.23
C GLN A 26 -17.70 -4.85 2.45
N ALA A 27 -17.48 -4.42 3.68
CA ALA A 27 -16.43 -3.47 4.01
C ALA A 27 -15.02 -4.09 3.85
N ALA A 28 -14.86 -5.37 4.21
CA ALA A 28 -13.62 -6.13 4.02
C ALA A 28 -13.30 -6.36 2.53
N GLU A 29 -14.32 -6.64 1.71
CA GLU A 29 -14.20 -6.74 0.27
C GLU A 29 -13.82 -5.38 -0.33
N ALA A 30 -14.50 -4.31 0.06
CA ALA A 30 -14.19 -2.95 -0.40
C ALA A 30 -12.74 -2.57 -0.05
N MET A 31 -12.26 -2.93 1.15
CA MET A 31 -10.88 -2.78 1.55
C MET A 31 -9.94 -3.61 0.67
N THR A 32 -10.20 -4.89 0.48
CA THR A 32 -9.35 -5.77 -0.32
C THR A 32 -9.23 -5.26 -1.77
N ARG A 33 -10.34 -4.92 -2.41
CA ARG A 33 -10.39 -4.40 -3.79
C ARG A 33 -9.71 -3.03 -3.93
N SER A 34 -9.89 -2.14 -2.97
CA SER A 34 -9.24 -0.81 -2.99
C SER A 34 -7.71 -0.88 -2.94
N PHE A 35 -7.16 -1.99 -2.42
CA PHE A 35 -5.72 -2.24 -2.33
C PHE A 35 -5.25 -3.29 -3.36
N GLU A 36 -6.06 -3.61 -4.37
CA GLU A 36 -5.67 -4.50 -5.45
C GLU A 36 -4.46 -3.94 -6.23
N GLY A 37 -3.48 -4.79 -6.55
CA GLY A 37 -2.25 -4.35 -7.21
C GLY A 37 -1.39 -3.40 -6.36
N TYR A 38 -1.67 -3.25 -5.07
CA TYR A 38 -0.86 -2.44 -4.16
C TYR A 38 0.46 -3.13 -3.82
N ILE A 39 1.48 -2.33 -3.48
CA ILE A 39 2.85 -2.80 -3.16
C ILE A 39 2.84 -3.81 -2.00
N VAL A 40 1.87 -3.67 -1.10
CA VAL A 40 1.61 -4.59 0.00
C VAL A 40 0.27 -5.25 -0.28
N PRO A 41 0.23 -6.57 -0.51
CA PRO A 41 -1.03 -7.28 -0.62
C PRO A 41 -1.84 -7.09 0.65
N VAL A 42 -3.09 -6.67 0.49
CA VAL A 42 -4.07 -6.57 1.56
C VAL A 42 -5.18 -7.54 1.19
N SER A 43 -5.39 -8.54 2.04
CA SER A 43 -6.54 -9.44 1.98
C SER A 43 -7.12 -9.50 3.38
N VAL A 44 -8.36 -9.05 3.52
CA VAL A 44 -9.05 -8.94 4.80
C VAL A 44 -10.38 -9.66 4.66
N ASP A 45 -10.67 -10.56 5.59
CA ASP A 45 -12.00 -11.17 5.73
C ASP A 45 -12.87 -10.36 6.70
N GLY A 46 -14.18 -10.62 6.71
CA GLY A 46 -15.14 -9.96 7.60
C GLY A 46 -14.71 -10.00 9.08
N PRO A 47 -14.35 -11.16 9.64
CA PRO A 47 -13.88 -11.26 11.02
C PRO A 47 -12.60 -10.45 11.31
N ALA A 48 -11.63 -10.42 10.39
CA ALA A 48 -10.40 -9.63 10.52
C ALA A 48 -10.69 -8.13 10.48
N PHE A 49 -11.64 -7.71 9.64
CA PHE A 49 -12.13 -6.35 9.63
C PHE A 49 -12.83 -6.01 10.95
N GLU A 50 -13.68 -6.89 11.45
CA GLU A 50 -14.42 -6.69 12.71
C GLU A 50 -13.50 -6.48 13.92
N ARG A 51 -12.42 -7.27 14.01
CA ARG A 51 -11.42 -7.14 15.08
C ARG A 51 -10.79 -5.74 15.14
N ARG A 52 -10.82 -4.96 14.06
CA ARG A 52 -10.29 -3.59 14.04
C ARG A 52 -11.21 -2.60 14.74
N PHE A 53 -12.52 -2.86 14.90
CA PHE A 53 -13.44 -1.97 15.61
C PHE A 53 -13.07 -1.82 17.07
N GLY A 54 -12.98 -2.93 17.78
CA GLY A 54 -12.57 -2.93 19.18
C GLY A 54 -11.13 -2.48 19.34
N ALA A 55 -10.20 -3.10 18.60
CA ALA A 55 -8.78 -2.88 18.83
C ALA A 55 -8.28 -1.51 18.37
N GLU A 56 -8.65 -1.05 17.18
CA GLU A 56 -8.13 0.21 16.64
C GLU A 56 -9.06 1.41 16.92
N HIS A 57 -10.21 1.22 17.57
CA HIS A 57 -11.26 2.25 17.68
C HIS A 57 -11.67 2.79 16.30
N LEU A 58 -11.96 1.89 15.38
CA LEU A 58 -12.47 2.22 14.05
C LEU A 58 -13.88 2.80 14.17
N ASP A 59 -14.09 4.00 13.61
CA ASP A 59 -15.37 4.68 13.62
C ASP A 59 -16.14 4.34 12.34
N ARG A 60 -17.19 3.53 12.46
CA ARG A 60 -18.01 3.08 11.31
C ARG A 60 -18.79 4.20 10.64
N TYR A 61 -19.10 5.27 11.35
CA TYR A 61 -19.92 6.37 10.84
C TYR A 61 -19.07 7.43 10.15
N LEU A 62 -17.81 7.59 10.57
CA LEU A 62 -16.83 8.42 9.87
C LEU A 62 -16.14 7.69 8.72
N SER A 63 -15.97 6.37 8.83
CA SER A 63 -15.41 5.57 7.74
C SER A 63 -16.40 5.47 6.60
N GLU A 64 -15.93 5.57 5.36
CA GLU A 64 -16.76 5.62 4.16
C GLU A 64 -16.24 4.69 3.06
N VAL A 65 -17.16 4.10 2.32
CA VAL A 65 -16.94 3.45 1.02
C VAL A 65 -17.50 4.36 -0.06
N TYR A 66 -16.80 4.45 -1.17
CA TYR A 66 -17.14 5.31 -2.29
C TYR A 66 -17.46 4.48 -3.53
N THR A 67 -18.56 4.80 -4.21
CA THR A 67 -18.95 4.16 -5.47
C THR A 67 -19.25 5.19 -6.56
N ALA A 68 -19.22 4.78 -7.83
CA ALA A 68 -19.73 5.55 -8.96
C ALA A 68 -20.81 4.68 -9.63
N GLY A 69 -22.08 4.97 -9.36
CA GLY A 69 -23.14 3.98 -9.57
C GLY A 69 -22.86 2.72 -8.74
N ASP A 70 -22.81 1.56 -9.41
CA ASP A 70 -22.52 0.26 -8.79
C ASP A 70 -21.01 -0.05 -8.68
N ASP A 71 -20.15 0.77 -9.31
CA ASP A 71 -18.72 0.51 -9.34
C ASP A 71 -18.04 0.98 -8.06
N LEU A 72 -17.27 0.09 -7.42
CA LEU A 72 -16.45 0.43 -6.26
C LEU A 72 -15.28 1.33 -6.67
N VAL A 73 -15.23 2.52 -6.09
CA VAL A 73 -14.21 3.53 -6.34
C VAL A 73 -13.10 3.46 -5.29
N GLY A 74 -13.45 3.30 -4.02
CA GLY A 74 -12.47 3.24 -2.94
C GLY A 74 -13.08 3.15 -1.55
N ILE A 75 -12.20 3.22 -0.55
CA ILE A 75 -12.55 3.20 0.87
C ILE A 75 -11.65 4.14 1.66
N CYS A 76 -12.20 4.75 2.70
CA CYS A 76 -11.48 5.47 3.73
C CYS A 76 -11.93 5.00 5.12
N LEU A 77 -11.01 4.47 5.90
CA LEU A 77 -11.19 3.99 7.27
C LEU A 77 -10.62 5.01 8.24
N ILE A 78 -11.49 5.54 9.09
CA ILE A 78 -11.16 6.55 10.10
C ILE A 78 -11.29 5.92 11.48
N THR A 79 -10.20 5.98 12.24
CA THR A 79 -10.14 5.60 13.66
C THR A 79 -10.06 6.88 14.50
N ARG A 80 -10.62 6.88 15.71
CA ARG A 80 -10.66 8.11 16.54
C ARG A 80 -10.50 7.82 18.03
N ARG A 81 -9.76 8.69 18.73
CA ARG A 81 -9.54 8.71 20.18
C ARG A 81 -9.48 10.16 20.64
N GLY A 82 -10.48 10.57 21.42
CA GLY A 82 -10.63 11.98 21.82
C GLY A 82 -10.58 12.92 20.61
N ALA A 83 -9.70 13.91 20.66
CA ALA A 83 -9.51 14.90 19.59
C ALA A 83 -8.52 14.46 18.49
N THR A 84 -7.99 13.23 18.54
CA THR A 84 -7.10 12.71 17.49
C THR A 84 -7.84 11.71 16.61
N ALA A 85 -7.77 11.90 15.30
CA ALA A 85 -8.21 10.95 14.30
C ALA A 85 -7.00 10.32 13.59
N ARG A 86 -7.17 9.10 13.10
CA ARG A 86 -6.20 8.42 12.24
C ARG A 86 -6.89 7.84 11.02
N ILE A 87 -6.32 8.11 9.85
CA ILE A 87 -6.72 7.48 8.60
C ILE A 87 -5.97 6.14 8.51
N GLY A 88 -6.63 5.09 8.97
CA GLY A 88 -6.07 3.75 9.19
C GLY A 88 -6.19 2.80 7.99
N GLY A 89 -6.80 3.27 6.90
CA GLY A 89 -6.89 2.54 5.63
C GLY A 89 -7.51 3.42 4.56
N PHE A 90 -6.73 3.79 3.55
CA PHE A 90 -7.18 4.66 2.48
C PHE A 90 -6.69 4.12 1.13
N GLY A 91 -7.61 3.87 0.21
CA GLY A 91 -7.28 3.33 -1.09
C GLY A 91 -8.38 3.55 -2.13
N CYS A 92 -7.96 3.56 -3.40
CA CYS A 92 -8.85 3.58 -4.55
C CYS A 92 -8.60 2.31 -5.38
N THR A 93 -9.65 1.75 -5.96
CA THR A 93 -9.54 0.63 -6.90
C THR A 93 -8.70 1.04 -8.13
N PRO A 94 -8.06 0.10 -8.84
CA PRO A 94 -7.12 0.42 -9.92
C PRO A 94 -7.67 1.38 -10.99
N ALA A 95 -8.93 1.24 -11.39
CA ALA A 95 -9.58 2.05 -12.41
C ALA A 95 -9.68 3.55 -12.04
N TYR A 96 -9.68 3.89 -10.75
CA TYR A 96 -9.85 5.26 -10.27
C TYR A 96 -8.55 5.88 -9.73
N ARG A 97 -7.39 5.26 -10.01
CA ARG A 97 -6.08 5.80 -9.64
C ARG A 97 -5.57 6.78 -10.70
N GLY A 98 -4.81 7.79 -10.27
CA GLY A 98 -4.17 8.75 -11.17
C GLY A 98 -5.10 9.81 -11.79
N VAL A 99 -6.42 9.69 -11.63
CA VAL A 99 -7.42 10.62 -12.20
C VAL A 99 -7.92 11.69 -11.22
N GLY A 100 -7.25 11.85 -10.08
CA GLY A 100 -7.57 12.88 -9.08
C GLY A 100 -8.61 12.50 -8.01
N VAL A 101 -9.29 11.35 -8.15
CA VAL A 101 -10.28 10.85 -7.17
C VAL A 101 -9.71 10.76 -5.76
N GLY A 102 -8.50 10.20 -5.60
CA GLY A 102 -7.88 10.07 -4.27
C GLY A 102 -7.67 11.42 -3.56
N ARG A 103 -7.52 12.53 -4.29
CA ARG A 103 -7.46 13.86 -3.66
C ARG A 103 -8.81 14.25 -3.07
N ALA A 104 -9.88 14.13 -3.86
CA ALA A 104 -11.23 14.47 -3.42
C ALA A 104 -11.66 13.64 -2.20
N LEU A 105 -11.39 12.32 -2.22
CA LEU A 105 -11.73 11.43 -1.10
C LEU A 105 -10.94 11.78 0.17
N MET A 106 -9.65 12.12 0.04
CA MET A 106 -8.84 12.50 1.19
C MET A 106 -9.24 13.87 1.76
N GLU A 107 -9.55 14.85 0.91
CA GLU A 107 -10.09 16.16 1.35
C GLU A 107 -11.38 15.98 2.12
N ARG A 108 -12.30 15.15 1.62
CA ARG A 108 -13.53 14.79 2.34
C ARG A 108 -13.23 14.13 3.68
N ALA A 109 -12.34 13.13 3.73
CA ALA A 109 -11.98 12.46 4.97
C ALA A 109 -11.44 13.43 6.03
N VAL A 110 -10.62 14.41 5.61
CA VAL A 110 -10.11 15.47 6.49
C VAL A 110 -11.26 16.35 7.01
N VAL A 111 -12.16 16.80 6.14
CA VAL A 111 -13.35 17.58 6.55
C VAL A 111 -14.18 16.82 7.56
N ARG A 112 -14.50 15.55 7.29
CA ARG A 112 -15.26 14.67 8.19
C ARG A 112 -14.59 14.51 9.55
N CYS A 113 -13.26 14.37 9.58
CA CYS A 113 -12.50 14.33 10.84
C CYS A 113 -12.64 15.64 11.62
N VAL A 114 -12.51 16.79 10.96
CA VAL A 114 -12.60 18.11 11.59
C VAL A 114 -14.00 18.39 12.13
N GLU A 115 -15.04 18.10 11.34
CA GLU A 115 -16.45 18.20 11.75
C GLU A 115 -16.76 17.30 12.95
N ALA A 116 -16.14 16.11 13.00
CA ALA A 116 -16.20 15.21 14.16
C ALA A 116 -15.35 15.68 15.36
N GLY A 117 -14.77 16.87 15.29
CA GLY A 117 -14.00 17.49 16.37
C GLY A 117 -12.54 17.07 16.45
N ALA A 118 -11.96 16.43 15.43
CA ALA A 118 -10.52 16.15 15.43
C ALA A 118 -9.72 17.46 15.32
N THR A 119 -8.74 17.66 16.21
CA THR A 119 -7.74 18.74 16.14
C THR A 119 -6.42 18.24 15.54
N ARG A 120 -6.22 16.93 15.51
CA ARG A 120 -5.05 16.27 14.96
C ARG A 120 -5.45 15.05 14.13
N ILE A 121 -4.88 14.94 12.94
CA ILE A 121 -5.10 13.80 12.03
C ILE A 121 -3.75 13.14 11.75
N THR A 122 -3.70 11.82 11.84
CA THR A 122 -2.48 11.04 11.59
C THR A 122 -2.71 9.96 10.54
N LEU A 123 -1.65 9.56 9.85
CA LEU A 123 -1.69 8.44 8.89
C LEU A 123 -0.30 7.82 8.74
N GLU A 124 -0.27 6.59 8.24
CA GLU A 124 0.97 5.94 7.81
C GLU A 124 0.97 5.73 6.30
N VAL A 125 2.13 5.99 5.68
CA VAL A 125 2.31 5.78 4.23
C VAL A 125 3.60 5.01 3.97
N ILE A 126 3.55 4.03 3.08
CA ILE A 126 4.75 3.28 2.68
C ILE A 126 5.68 4.22 1.91
N THR A 127 6.97 4.20 2.22
CA THR A 127 7.96 5.12 1.63
C THR A 127 8.04 5.05 0.11
N SER A 128 7.83 3.87 -0.48
CA SER A 128 7.81 3.63 -1.92
C SER A 128 6.54 4.11 -2.64
N ASN A 129 5.48 4.51 -1.91
CA ASN A 129 4.27 5.07 -2.50
C ASN A 129 4.40 6.58 -2.71
N ALA A 130 5.24 6.96 -3.68
CA ALA A 130 5.54 8.36 -3.97
C ALA A 130 4.29 9.19 -4.35
N ALA A 131 3.28 8.56 -4.96
CA ALA A 131 2.03 9.23 -5.30
C ALA A 131 1.22 9.63 -4.06
N ALA A 132 1.05 8.72 -3.09
CA ALA A 132 0.35 9.01 -1.85
C ALA A 132 1.12 10.01 -0.97
N VAL A 133 2.45 9.88 -0.88
CA VAL A 133 3.29 10.84 -0.15
C VAL A 133 3.05 12.28 -0.67
N ARG A 134 3.15 12.49 -1.99
CA ARG A 134 2.90 13.81 -2.60
C ARG A 134 1.46 14.31 -2.37
N LEU A 135 0.48 13.40 -2.37
CA LEU A 135 -0.90 13.76 -2.07
C LEU A 135 -1.02 14.30 -0.65
N TYR A 136 -0.48 13.58 0.34
CA TYR A 136 -0.58 13.97 1.75
C TYR A 136 0.18 15.26 2.04
N GLU A 137 1.39 15.43 1.50
CA GLU A 137 2.16 16.68 1.63
C GLU A 137 1.40 17.89 1.09
N ARG A 138 0.76 17.77 -0.08
CA ARG A 138 -0.07 18.84 -0.65
C ARG A 138 -1.32 19.17 0.18
N LEU A 139 -1.79 18.23 0.99
CA LEU A 139 -2.91 18.44 1.92
C LEU A 139 -2.44 18.89 3.30
N GLY A 140 -1.15 19.23 3.45
CA GLY A 140 -0.58 19.81 4.67
C GLY A 140 -0.09 18.79 5.70
N PHE A 141 -0.12 17.49 5.40
CA PHE A 141 0.48 16.49 6.27
C PHE A 141 2.01 16.61 6.24
N ARG A 142 2.63 16.50 7.41
CA ARG A 142 4.09 16.50 7.57
C ARG A 142 4.56 15.15 8.05
N ILE A 143 5.70 14.69 7.54
CA ILE A 143 6.36 13.48 8.04
C ILE A 143 6.93 13.81 9.41
N ALA A 144 6.55 13.02 10.43
CA ALA A 144 7.06 13.20 11.78
C ALA A 144 8.04 12.11 12.21
N ARG A 145 7.95 10.88 11.66
CA ARG A 145 8.99 9.85 11.87
C ARG A 145 8.96 8.73 10.81
N THR A 146 10.03 7.97 10.73
CA THR A 146 10.12 6.73 9.92
C THR A 146 9.91 5.51 10.82
N LEU A 147 9.04 4.60 10.36
CA LEU A 147 8.76 3.31 10.99
C LEU A 147 9.34 2.19 10.12
N VAL A 148 9.91 1.17 10.75
CA VAL A 148 10.61 0.06 10.09
C VAL A 148 10.13 -1.28 10.64
N GLY A 149 10.11 -2.29 9.77
CA GLY A 149 9.80 -3.66 10.13
C GLY A 149 11.05 -4.54 10.09
N TYR A 150 10.94 -5.72 10.69
CA TYR A 150 12.01 -6.71 10.76
C TYR A 150 11.49 -8.08 10.34
N ARG A 151 12.38 -8.96 9.88
CA ARG A 151 12.04 -10.34 9.56
C ARG A 151 13.16 -11.27 10.01
N TRP A 152 12.78 -12.49 10.34
CA TRP A 152 13.70 -13.56 10.66
C TRP A 152 13.31 -14.77 9.82
N ASP A 153 14.13 -15.04 8.80
CA ASP A 153 13.83 -16.02 7.74
C ASP A 153 14.46 -17.40 7.99
N ARG A 154 15.31 -17.56 9.02
CA ARG A 154 15.90 -18.86 9.36
C ARG A 154 14.94 -19.62 10.27
N PRO A 155 14.24 -20.68 9.85
CA PRO A 155 13.73 -21.66 10.80
C PRO A 155 14.95 -22.38 11.38
N GLY A 156 15.44 -21.95 12.55
CA GLY A 156 16.43 -22.73 13.28
C GLY A 156 15.88 -24.11 13.58
N ALA A 157 16.72 -25.15 13.47
CA ALA A 157 16.43 -26.43 14.13
C ALA A 157 16.04 -26.16 15.58
N ALA A 158 15.13 -26.97 16.13
CA ALA A 158 14.75 -26.87 17.53
C ALA A 158 16.03 -26.78 18.38
N GLY A 159 16.25 -25.62 19.01
CA GLY A 159 17.31 -25.49 20.00
C GLY A 159 17.03 -26.43 21.16
N PRO A 160 18.00 -26.61 22.08
CA PRO A 160 17.73 -27.32 23.32
C PRO A 160 16.46 -26.76 23.99
N VAL A 161 15.63 -27.65 24.53
CA VAL A 161 14.35 -27.32 25.18
C VAL A 161 14.56 -26.14 26.15
N PRO A 162 13.79 -25.05 26.03
CA PRO A 162 14.00 -23.87 26.87
C PRO A 162 13.84 -24.25 28.35
N GLN A 163 14.80 -23.84 29.18
CA GLN A 163 14.76 -24.09 30.64
C GLN A 163 13.59 -23.38 31.33
N THR A 164 13.00 -22.36 30.68
CA THR A 164 11.81 -21.64 31.18
C THR A 164 10.95 -21.18 30.00
N ALA A 165 9.71 -21.68 29.93
CA ALA A 165 8.75 -21.30 28.89
C ALA A 165 8.08 -19.95 29.20
N PRO A 166 7.83 -19.09 28.21
CA PRO A 166 7.07 -17.86 28.41
C PRO A 166 5.63 -18.17 28.84
N ALA A 167 5.14 -17.49 29.89
CA ALA A 167 3.79 -17.65 30.38
C ALA A 167 2.82 -16.75 29.62
N ALA A 168 1.66 -17.27 29.22
CA ALA A 168 0.59 -16.46 28.65
C ALA A 168 0.08 -15.46 29.70
N ILE A 169 -0.13 -14.20 29.29
CA ILE A 169 -0.68 -13.15 30.14
C ILE A 169 -1.83 -12.44 29.44
N ASP A 170 -2.69 -11.82 30.23
CA ASP A 170 -3.76 -10.98 29.71
C ASP A 170 -3.20 -9.78 28.92
N PRO A 171 -3.71 -9.48 27.71
CA PRO A 171 -3.24 -8.34 26.91
C PRO A 171 -3.39 -6.98 27.61
N SER A 172 -4.37 -6.79 28.49
CA SER A 172 -4.48 -5.57 29.30
C SER A 172 -3.33 -5.43 30.30
N ARG A 173 -2.82 -6.54 30.87
CA ARG A 173 -1.62 -6.53 31.73
C ARG A 173 -0.41 -6.12 30.92
N PHE A 174 -0.25 -6.66 29.72
CA PHE A 174 0.82 -6.26 28.79
C PHE A 174 0.74 -4.76 28.46
N ALA A 175 -0.45 -4.29 28.08
CA ALA A 175 -0.69 -2.89 27.73
C ALA A 175 -0.40 -1.92 28.87
N ARG A 176 -0.74 -2.26 30.12
CA ARG A 176 -0.37 -1.47 31.30
C ARG A 176 1.15 -1.35 31.47
N GLY A 177 1.89 -2.44 31.24
CA GLY A 177 3.35 -2.42 31.23
C GLY A 177 3.91 -1.48 30.16
N VAL A 178 3.37 -1.57 28.93
CA VAL A 178 3.73 -0.65 27.85
C VAL A 178 3.47 0.80 28.25
N ALA A 179 2.28 1.11 28.76
CA ALA A 179 1.90 2.46 29.19
C ALA A 179 2.84 3.01 30.27
N ALA A 180 3.17 2.21 31.29
CA ALA A 180 4.10 2.59 32.36
C ALA A 180 5.53 2.84 31.86
N GLY A 181 5.91 2.22 30.74
CA GLY A 181 7.24 2.36 30.14
C GLY A 181 7.36 3.49 29.10
N LEU A 182 6.27 4.15 28.72
CA LEU A 182 6.25 5.29 27.80
C LEU A 182 6.63 6.57 28.55
N ARG A 183 7.43 7.44 27.92
CA ARG A 183 7.66 8.79 28.44
C ARG A 183 6.47 9.67 28.04
N SER A 184 6.17 10.70 28.82
CA SER A 184 5.03 11.59 28.57
C SER A 184 5.06 12.29 27.20
N ALA A 185 6.24 12.47 26.60
CA ALA A 185 6.41 13.06 25.27
C ALA A 185 6.35 12.04 24.12
N ASP A 186 6.43 10.74 24.41
CA ASP A 186 6.52 9.69 23.40
C ASP A 186 5.13 9.21 23.00
N GLU A 187 4.60 9.73 21.89
CA GLU A 187 3.38 9.18 21.31
C GLU A 187 3.71 7.93 20.46
N PRO A 188 3.24 6.72 20.83
CA PRO A 188 3.46 5.55 20.01
C PRO A 188 2.59 5.58 18.75
N PRO A 189 2.97 4.86 17.69
CA PRO A 189 2.05 4.59 16.58
C PRO A 189 0.73 3.99 17.10
N TRP A 190 -0.37 4.29 16.43
CA TRP A 190 -1.72 3.94 16.89
C TRP A 190 -1.88 2.45 17.21
N GLN A 191 -1.28 1.59 16.40
CA GLN A 191 -1.30 0.14 16.58
C GLN A 191 -0.51 -0.35 17.82
N LEU A 192 0.43 0.46 18.32
CA LEU A 192 1.26 0.19 19.50
C LEU A 192 0.81 0.98 20.74
N ALA A 193 -0.22 1.81 20.60
CA ALA A 193 -0.78 2.53 21.72
C ALA A 193 -1.43 1.56 22.74
N PRO A 194 -1.31 1.82 24.06
CA PRO A 194 -1.79 0.91 25.09
C PRO A 194 -3.25 0.49 24.92
N GLU A 195 -4.13 1.40 24.48
CA GLU A 195 -5.55 1.09 24.29
C GLU A 195 -5.75 0.04 23.18
N THR A 196 -4.92 0.08 22.13
CA THR A 196 -4.96 -0.93 21.05
C THR A 196 -4.45 -2.28 21.49
N LEU A 197 -3.42 -2.27 22.33
CA LEU A 197 -2.80 -3.48 22.84
C LEU A 197 -3.69 -4.17 23.87
N ALA A 198 -4.40 -3.40 24.71
CA ALA A 198 -5.31 -3.92 25.71
C ALA A 198 -6.51 -4.66 25.09
N ALA A 199 -7.01 -4.15 23.96
CA ALA A 199 -8.10 -4.76 23.19
C ALA A 199 -7.62 -5.86 22.22
N ALA A 200 -6.39 -6.38 22.39
CA ALA A 200 -5.94 -7.51 21.59
C ALA A 200 -6.71 -8.78 21.97
N GLY A 201 -7.19 -9.50 20.95
CA GLY A 201 -7.81 -10.80 21.09
C GLY A 201 -7.32 -11.77 20.01
N PRO A 202 -7.76 -13.04 20.05
CA PRO A 202 -7.30 -14.08 19.13
C PRO A 202 -7.31 -13.62 17.66
N PRO A 203 -6.24 -13.90 16.88
CA PRO A 203 -5.11 -14.77 17.21
C PRO A 203 -3.95 -14.07 17.97
N ARG A 204 -4.13 -12.83 18.44
CA ARG A 204 -3.10 -12.12 19.23
C ARG A 204 -3.13 -12.58 20.68
N GLN A 205 -1.97 -12.97 21.21
CA GLN A 205 -1.78 -13.38 22.59
C GLN A 205 -0.52 -12.74 23.19
N ALA A 206 -0.59 -12.32 24.45
CA ALA A 206 0.56 -11.78 25.17
C ALA A 206 1.24 -12.88 25.99
N TYR A 207 2.57 -12.79 26.07
CA TYR A 207 3.43 -13.70 26.81
C TYR A 207 4.44 -12.91 27.64
N ALA A 208 4.84 -13.44 28.80
CA ALA A 208 5.85 -12.87 29.67
C ALA A 208 6.92 -13.88 30.06
N LEU A 209 8.15 -13.40 30.21
CA LEU A 209 9.28 -14.12 30.77
C LEU A 209 10.06 -13.17 31.68
N GLY A 210 9.91 -13.34 32.98
CA GLY A 210 10.45 -12.41 33.98
C GLY A 210 9.94 -10.97 33.74
N PRO A 211 10.82 -9.97 33.67
CA PRO A 211 10.44 -8.56 33.49
C PRO A 211 10.17 -8.16 32.03
N ALA A 212 10.24 -9.11 31.09
CA ALA A 212 9.97 -8.87 29.69
C ALA A 212 8.64 -9.52 29.27
N SER A 213 7.94 -8.86 28.36
CA SER A 213 6.70 -9.35 27.78
C SER A 213 6.56 -8.98 26.31
N ALA A 214 5.79 -9.74 25.54
CA ALA A 214 5.55 -9.50 24.14
C ALA A 214 4.13 -9.89 23.73
N LEU A 215 3.57 -9.17 22.76
CA LEU A 215 2.31 -9.48 22.10
C LEU A 215 2.62 -10.07 20.71
N ILE A 216 2.15 -11.29 20.46
CA ILE A 216 2.39 -12.00 19.21
C ILE A 216 1.11 -12.56 18.62
N SER A 217 1.07 -12.74 17.30
CA SER A 217 0.09 -13.59 16.62
C SER A 217 0.78 -14.80 16.04
N ILE A 218 0.20 -15.99 16.23
CA ILE A 218 0.74 -17.23 15.69
C ILE A 218 -0.24 -17.80 14.67
N THR A 219 0.28 -18.20 13.51
CA THR A 219 -0.41 -19.07 12.54
C THR A 219 0.38 -20.37 12.38
N GLU A 220 -0.07 -21.28 11.53
CA GLU A 220 0.67 -22.52 11.24
C GLU A 220 2.08 -22.24 10.70
N THR A 221 2.22 -21.24 9.82
CA THR A 221 3.46 -20.99 9.07
C THR A 221 4.22 -19.75 9.51
N ALA A 222 3.60 -18.85 10.28
CA ALA A 222 4.19 -17.57 10.64
C ALA A 222 3.92 -17.16 12.09
N ALA A 223 4.84 -16.35 12.62
CA ALA A 223 4.72 -15.64 13.87
C ALA A 223 4.89 -14.14 13.62
N VAL A 224 3.94 -13.34 14.10
CA VAL A 224 3.98 -11.88 13.99
C VAL A 224 4.22 -11.31 15.37
N LEU A 225 5.40 -10.74 15.61
CA LEU A 225 5.69 -9.98 16.81
C LEU A 225 5.11 -8.57 16.65
N SER A 226 4.02 -8.31 17.37
CA SER A 226 3.31 -7.02 17.31
C SER A 226 4.00 -5.96 18.16
N ALA A 227 4.38 -6.32 19.39
CA ALA A 227 5.03 -5.42 20.33
C ALA A 227 5.89 -6.21 21.33
N VAL A 228 6.96 -5.58 21.83
CA VAL A 228 7.80 -6.12 22.91
C VAL A 228 8.03 -5.02 23.95
N HIS A 229 8.03 -5.40 25.22
CA HIS A 229 8.21 -4.53 26.34
C HIS A 229 9.16 -5.17 27.36
N THR A 230 9.97 -4.35 28.00
CA THR A 230 10.76 -4.73 29.17
C THR A 230 10.62 -3.61 30.19
N ASP A 231 10.34 -3.98 31.43
CA ASP A 231 10.25 -3.08 32.56
C ASP A 231 11.44 -2.10 32.55
N PRO A 232 11.20 -0.77 32.61
CA PRO A 232 12.25 0.24 32.68
C PRO A 232 13.41 -0.10 33.63
N ALA A 233 13.13 -0.61 34.83
CA ALA A 233 14.14 -0.94 35.84
C ALA A 233 15.04 -2.13 35.45
N ALA A 234 14.56 -2.99 34.54
CA ALA A 234 15.25 -4.19 34.08
C ALA A 234 15.80 -4.08 32.65
N ARG A 235 15.71 -2.91 32.00
CA ARG A 235 16.22 -2.70 30.63
C ARG A 235 17.74 -2.91 30.56
N ARG A 236 18.25 -3.19 29.35
CA ARG A 236 19.68 -3.41 29.03
C ARG A 236 20.34 -4.60 29.74
N ARG A 237 19.58 -5.47 30.42
CA ARG A 237 20.06 -6.71 31.06
C ARG A 237 19.81 -7.98 30.25
N GLY A 238 19.33 -7.85 29.00
CA GLY A 238 19.11 -8.98 28.09
C GLY A 238 17.74 -9.68 28.19
N HIS A 239 16.86 -9.30 29.11
CA HIS A 239 15.54 -9.95 29.28
C HIS A 239 14.68 -9.96 28.01
N GLY A 240 14.63 -8.86 27.25
CA GLY A 240 13.89 -8.83 25.99
C GLY A 240 14.43 -9.83 24.95
N ARG A 241 15.75 -10.03 24.89
CA ARG A 241 16.37 -11.01 23.98
C ARG A 241 16.08 -12.44 24.45
N ALA A 242 16.15 -12.68 25.75
CA ALA A 242 15.82 -13.98 26.34
C ALA A 242 14.35 -14.36 26.06
N LEU A 243 13.42 -13.42 26.21
CA LEU A 243 12.01 -13.63 25.85
C LEU A 243 11.85 -13.98 24.36
N LEU A 244 12.48 -13.25 23.45
CA LEU A 244 12.37 -13.54 22.02
C LEU A 244 12.97 -14.90 21.64
N ALA A 245 14.06 -15.31 22.29
CA ALA A 245 14.63 -16.64 22.11
C ALA A 245 13.64 -17.71 22.61
N ALA A 246 13.14 -17.58 23.84
CA ALA A 246 12.21 -18.54 24.43
C ALA A 246 10.89 -18.64 23.64
N LEU A 247 10.38 -17.53 23.09
CA LEU A 247 9.21 -17.54 22.22
C LEU A 247 9.47 -18.27 20.89
N ARG A 248 10.66 -18.11 20.30
CA ARG A 248 11.02 -18.83 19.08
C ARG A 248 11.16 -20.33 19.33
N ASP A 249 11.69 -20.71 20.48
CA ASP A 249 11.82 -22.11 20.88
C ASP A 249 10.45 -22.73 21.21
N ALA A 250 9.54 -21.96 21.80
CA ALA A 250 8.16 -22.39 22.06
C ALA A 250 7.32 -22.52 20.78
N PHE A 251 7.65 -21.78 19.71
CA PHE A 251 6.94 -21.79 18.43
C PHE A 251 7.90 -22.07 17.26
N PRO A 252 8.51 -23.28 17.21
CA PRO A 252 9.52 -23.61 16.21
C PRO A 252 8.92 -23.70 14.80
N GLY A 253 9.79 -23.65 13.79
CA GLY A 253 9.43 -23.85 12.38
C GLY A 253 8.68 -22.69 11.70
N ARG A 254 8.40 -21.60 12.41
CA ARG A 254 7.64 -20.45 11.89
C ARG A 254 8.54 -19.33 11.40
N ARG A 255 8.11 -18.63 10.35
CA ARG A 255 8.75 -17.36 9.94
C ARG A 255 8.34 -16.24 10.88
N TRP A 256 9.30 -15.56 11.47
CA TRP A 256 9.04 -14.46 12.39
C TRP A 256 9.10 -13.11 11.66
N THR A 257 8.09 -12.28 11.86
CA THR A 257 8.01 -10.94 11.27
C THR A 257 7.62 -9.90 12.30
N VAL A 258 8.17 -8.70 12.16
CA VAL A 258 7.81 -7.50 12.89
C VAL A 258 7.24 -6.52 11.87
N PRO A 259 5.97 -6.12 11.98
CA PRO A 259 5.37 -5.13 11.10
C PRO A 259 6.14 -3.79 11.16
N PRO A 260 6.05 -2.94 10.12
CA PRO A 260 6.73 -1.65 10.07
C PRO A 260 6.06 -0.60 10.97
N LEU A 261 6.05 -0.89 12.27
CA LEU A 261 5.46 -0.08 13.34
C LEU A 261 6.53 0.39 14.33
N VAL A 262 7.78 -0.05 14.18
CA VAL A 262 8.85 0.29 15.11
C VAL A 262 9.53 1.57 14.64
N PRO A 263 9.63 2.64 15.45
CA PRO A 263 10.44 3.80 15.10
C PRO A 263 11.88 3.39 14.77
N GLU A 264 12.42 3.93 13.68
CA GLU A 264 13.76 3.58 13.19
C GLU A 264 14.88 3.72 14.24
N PRO A 265 14.91 4.79 15.07
CA PRO A 265 15.93 4.94 16.12
C PRO A 265 15.84 3.84 17.19
N ASP A 266 14.63 3.48 17.61
CA ASP A 266 14.39 2.62 18.78
C ASP A 266 14.59 1.13 18.45
N GLY A 267 14.14 0.70 17.27
CA GLY A 267 14.17 -0.71 16.89
C GLY A 267 15.53 -1.21 16.46
N ALA A 268 16.34 -0.34 15.87
CA ALA A 268 17.50 -0.78 15.12
C ALA A 268 18.59 -1.37 16.02
N GLU A 269 18.83 -0.83 17.21
CA GLU A 269 19.80 -1.41 18.14
C GLU A 269 19.32 -2.77 18.69
N PHE A 270 18.08 -2.84 19.17
CA PHE A 270 17.53 -4.05 19.79
C PHE A 270 17.43 -5.22 18.81
N PHE A 271 16.87 -5.01 17.61
CA PHE A 271 16.68 -6.08 16.63
C PHE A 271 17.98 -6.45 15.92
N ARG A 272 18.94 -5.52 15.71
CA ARG A 272 20.29 -5.89 15.21
C ARG A 272 21.07 -6.71 16.25
N ALA A 273 20.96 -6.36 17.52
CA ALA A 273 21.62 -7.07 18.62
C ALA A 273 20.93 -8.41 18.99
N THR A 274 19.78 -8.71 18.38
CA THR A 274 19.08 -9.99 18.52
C THR A 274 19.41 -10.84 17.29
N ALA A 275 20.26 -11.85 17.47
CA ALA A 275 20.80 -12.65 16.37
C ALA A 275 19.71 -13.15 15.40
N GLY A 276 19.87 -12.76 14.13
CA GLY A 276 19.11 -13.25 12.97
C GLY A 276 17.98 -12.36 12.46
N PHE A 277 17.53 -11.32 13.18
CA PHE A 277 16.53 -10.40 12.64
C PHE A 277 17.19 -9.46 11.63
N ALA A 278 16.78 -9.56 10.37
CA ALA A 278 17.16 -8.64 9.32
C ALA A 278 16.10 -7.54 9.19
N ARG A 279 16.55 -6.31 8.89
CA ARG A 279 15.64 -5.22 8.54
C ARG A 279 14.83 -5.64 7.31
N ASN A 280 13.51 -5.48 7.39
CA ASN A 280 12.64 -5.72 6.25
C ASN A 280 12.72 -4.54 5.27
N TRP A 281 12.50 -4.80 3.97
CA TRP A 281 12.53 -3.77 2.92
C TRP A 281 11.37 -2.76 3.02
N ARG A 282 10.40 -3.01 3.90
CA ARG A 282 9.20 -2.19 4.08
C ARG A 282 9.42 -1.17 5.19
N SER A 283 9.57 0.11 4.81
CA SER A 283 9.53 1.26 5.72
C SER A 283 8.25 2.07 5.48
N MET A 284 7.71 2.64 6.55
CA MET A 284 6.58 3.55 6.52
C MET A 284 7.01 4.92 7.04
N ARG A 285 6.36 5.98 6.56
CA ARG A 285 6.42 7.31 7.15
C ARG A 285 5.15 7.50 7.95
N TRP A 286 5.33 7.91 9.19
CA TRP A 286 4.25 8.37 10.04
C TRP A 286 4.09 9.87 9.82
N CYS A 287 2.89 10.27 9.39
CA CYS A 287 2.56 11.63 9.04
C CYS A 287 1.51 12.19 9.98
N THR A 288 1.62 13.49 10.29
CA THR A 288 0.68 14.22 11.13
C THR A 288 0.25 15.51 10.45
N GLY A 289 -1.02 15.86 10.59
CA GLY A 289 -1.60 17.14 10.22
C GLY A 289 -2.30 17.76 11.43
N THR A 290 -2.09 19.05 11.65
CA THR A 290 -2.77 19.85 12.68
C THR A 290 -3.91 20.64 12.05
N CYS A 291 -5.10 20.57 12.62
CA CYS A 291 -6.25 21.34 12.17
C CYS A 291 -6.40 22.57 13.09
N ASP A 292 -6.04 23.75 12.59
CA ASP A 292 -6.19 25.00 13.35
C ASP A 292 -7.68 25.41 13.39
N ARG A 293 -8.32 25.35 14.56
CA ARG A 293 -9.76 25.66 14.75
C ARG A 293 -10.00 27.16 14.91
N ARG A 294 -9.69 27.99 13.92
CA ARG A 294 -10.14 29.40 13.99
C ARG A 294 -11.52 29.57 13.35
N PRO A 295 -12.55 29.97 14.10
CA PRO A 295 -13.82 30.39 13.50
C PRO A 295 -13.56 31.70 12.74
N VAL A 296 -13.83 31.73 11.44
CA VAL A 296 -13.71 32.95 10.63
C VAL A 296 -14.93 33.82 10.93
N GLY A 297 -14.76 34.78 11.84
CA GLY A 297 -15.72 35.85 12.10
C GLY A 297 -15.81 36.82 10.91
N ILE A 298 -17.03 37.28 10.63
CA ILE A 298 -17.35 38.35 9.69
C ILE A 298 -16.58 39.60 10.12
N LEU A 299 -15.65 40.09 9.28
CA LEU A 299 -14.91 41.32 9.54
C LEU A 299 -15.47 42.45 8.67
N HIS A 300 -16.13 43.41 9.31
CA HIS A 300 -16.18 44.78 8.81
C HIS A 300 -14.77 45.37 8.88
N ARG A 301 -14.38 45.96 7.76
CA ARG A 301 -13.15 46.69 7.39
C ARG A 301 -12.54 47.55 8.51
N PHE A 302 -11.23 47.45 8.74
CA PHE A 302 -10.29 48.58 8.94
C PHE A 302 -8.82 48.10 8.78
N ASP A 303 -7.97 49.06 8.42
CA ASP A 303 -6.69 48.95 7.71
C ASP A 303 -5.45 48.73 8.62
N HIS A 304 -4.31 48.42 7.96
CA HIS A 304 -2.89 48.47 8.37
C HIS A 304 -2.06 47.17 8.52
N ALA A 305 -1.29 46.90 7.45
CA ALA A 305 0.15 46.54 7.36
C ALA A 305 0.78 45.28 8.06
N ALA A 306 0.87 44.18 7.28
CA ALA A 306 1.93 43.15 7.12
C ALA A 306 2.51 42.31 8.31
N PRO A 307 3.08 41.09 8.11
CA PRO A 307 3.35 40.35 6.86
C PRO A 307 2.65 38.97 6.75
N ALA A 308 2.76 38.36 5.57
CA ALA A 308 1.95 37.27 5.05
C ALA A 308 1.95 35.96 5.88
N GLN A 309 0.80 35.67 6.50
CA GLN A 309 0.39 34.31 6.84
C GLN A 309 -0.36 33.69 5.66
N VAL A 310 0.21 32.65 5.05
CA VAL A 310 -0.49 31.83 4.06
C VAL A 310 -1.52 30.98 4.80
N SER A 311 -2.72 31.52 4.95
CA SER A 311 -3.90 30.77 5.42
C SER A 311 -4.44 29.92 4.28
N CYS A 312 -4.52 28.60 4.49
CA CYS A 312 -5.14 27.69 3.54
C CYS A 312 -6.67 27.94 3.56
N ARG A 313 -7.18 28.71 2.58
CA ARG A 313 -8.61 28.97 2.39
C ARG A 313 -9.26 27.74 1.74
N VAL A 314 -9.93 26.91 2.54
CA VAL A 314 -10.95 25.98 2.04
C VAL A 314 -12.28 26.74 2.10
N VAL A 315 -12.75 27.25 0.95
CA VAL A 315 -14.06 27.91 0.86
C VAL A 315 -15.10 26.84 0.55
N VAL A 316 -15.85 26.43 1.57
CA VAL A 316 -17.07 25.62 1.40
C VAL A 316 -18.27 26.57 1.44
N ARG A 317 -19.04 26.61 0.35
CA ARG A 317 -20.40 27.18 0.35
C ARG A 317 -21.35 26.10 0.84
N THR A 318 -21.80 26.17 2.08
CA THR A 318 -22.86 25.30 2.62
C THR A 318 -24.14 26.11 2.76
N GLY A 319 -25.17 25.68 2.02
CA GLY A 319 -26.55 26.09 2.23
C GLY A 319 -27.28 25.10 3.13
N ALA A 320 -28.04 25.66 4.07
CA ALA A 320 -29.21 25.08 4.74
C ALA A 320 -29.02 24.04 5.88
N ARG A 321 -29.12 24.60 7.10
CA ARG A 321 -30.00 24.28 8.24
C ARG A 321 -30.38 22.80 8.53
N HIS A 322 -29.95 22.37 9.71
CA HIS A 322 -30.44 21.24 10.49
C HIS A 322 -31.95 21.30 10.77
N ALA A 323 -32.60 20.13 10.71
CA ALA A 323 -33.80 19.80 11.47
C ALA A 323 -33.67 18.40 12.08
N ASP A 324 -34.33 18.22 13.21
CA ASP A 324 -34.17 17.21 14.24
C ASP A 324 -35.06 15.96 14.01
N HIS A 325 -34.81 14.89 14.79
CA HIS A 325 -35.73 13.77 15.16
C HIS A 325 -35.84 12.49 14.26
N PRO A 326 -36.38 11.35 14.76
CA PRO A 326 -35.74 10.42 15.70
C PRO A 326 -35.86 8.93 15.27
N SER A 327 -35.29 8.04 16.10
CA SER A 327 -35.26 6.57 16.06
C SER A 327 -36.57 5.83 15.73
N ARG A 328 -36.49 4.75 14.93
CA ARG A 328 -37.33 3.53 15.10
C ARG A 328 -36.86 2.25 14.36
N SER A 329 -36.89 1.19 15.18
CA SER A 329 -37.05 -0.27 15.00
C SER A 329 -36.75 -1.01 13.68
N ILE A 330 -35.97 -2.08 13.88
CA ILE A 330 -35.49 -3.12 12.99
C ILE A 330 -36.59 -4.17 12.76
N LEU A 331 -36.76 -4.66 11.52
CA LEU A 331 -37.30 -5.99 11.26
C LEU A 331 -36.45 -6.71 10.21
N SER A 332 -36.14 -7.97 10.54
CA SER A 332 -35.18 -8.84 9.88
C SER A 332 -35.77 -9.49 8.62
N THR A 333 -34.96 -9.75 7.61
CA THR A 333 -35.29 -10.80 6.63
C THR A 333 -34.02 -11.52 6.17
N SER A 334 -34.12 -12.84 6.20
CA SER A 334 -33.08 -13.86 6.05
C SER A 334 -32.41 -13.90 4.66
N ALA A 335 -31.07 -14.01 4.62
CA ALA A 335 -30.28 -14.11 3.38
C ALA A 335 -29.71 -15.53 3.20
N LYS A 336 -29.96 -16.12 2.02
CA LYS A 336 -29.36 -17.39 1.55
C LYS A 336 -27.92 -17.17 1.06
N ALA A 337 -26.99 -18.04 1.47
CA ALA A 337 -25.57 -17.99 1.12
C ALA A 337 -25.25 -18.63 -0.24
N TYR A 338 -24.33 -18.02 -1.00
CA TYR A 338 -23.68 -18.60 -2.19
C TYR A 338 -22.16 -18.67 -1.97
N THR A 339 -21.53 -19.78 -2.37
CA THR A 339 -20.08 -20.01 -2.26
C THR A 339 -19.39 -19.67 -3.59
N VAL A 340 -18.24 -18.99 -3.54
CA VAL A 340 -17.41 -18.67 -4.72
C VAL A 340 -16.10 -19.47 -4.68
N ARG A 341 -15.73 -20.11 -5.80
CA ARG A 341 -14.47 -20.87 -5.99
C ARG A 341 -13.39 -19.99 -6.61
N THR A 342 -12.14 -20.14 -6.19
CA THR A 342 -10.97 -19.43 -6.73
C THR A 342 -10.60 -19.95 -8.13
N TYR A 343 -10.63 -19.09 -9.15
CA TYR A 343 -10.29 -19.43 -10.53
C TYR A 343 -8.77 -19.47 -10.73
N SER A 344 -8.23 -20.63 -11.12
CA SER A 344 -6.84 -20.77 -11.58
C SER A 344 -6.82 -20.90 -13.10
N PRO A 345 -6.15 -20.00 -13.84
CA PRO A 345 -6.16 -19.98 -15.30
C PRO A 345 -5.41 -21.20 -15.84
N LYS A 346 -6.08 -21.99 -16.69
CA LYS A 346 -5.45 -23.08 -17.44
C LYS A 346 -4.84 -22.51 -18.73
N PRO A 347 -3.70 -23.04 -19.22
CA PRO A 347 -3.06 -22.53 -20.44
C PRO A 347 -3.95 -22.49 -21.70
N GLY A 348 -4.99 -23.34 -21.77
CA GLY A 348 -5.96 -23.38 -22.86
C GLY A 348 -7.07 -22.32 -22.80
N ASP A 349 -7.36 -21.77 -21.61
CA ASP A 349 -8.45 -20.79 -21.41
C ASP A 349 -7.96 -19.33 -21.54
N VAL A 350 -6.69 -19.14 -21.90
CA VAL A 350 -6.07 -17.81 -22.01
C VAL A 350 -6.41 -17.19 -23.36
N GLN A 351 -7.38 -16.27 -23.36
CA GLN A 351 -7.63 -15.39 -24.50
C GLN A 351 -6.51 -14.34 -24.61
N ARG A 352 -5.85 -14.28 -25.77
CA ARG A 352 -4.76 -13.34 -26.06
C ARG A 352 -5.22 -12.30 -27.06
N GLN A 353 -4.89 -11.04 -26.81
CA GLN A 353 -5.17 -9.92 -27.69
C GLN A 353 -3.90 -9.44 -28.38
N TRP A 354 -4.06 -8.70 -29.48
CA TRP A 354 -2.97 -8.04 -30.19
C TRP A 354 -3.07 -6.54 -29.90
N HIS A 355 -1.96 -5.93 -29.51
CA HIS A 355 -1.85 -4.49 -29.27
C HIS A 355 -0.87 -3.87 -30.25
N VAL A 356 -1.16 -2.68 -30.77
CA VAL A 356 -0.24 -1.88 -31.58
C VAL A 356 0.12 -0.61 -30.83
N ILE A 357 1.41 -0.34 -30.70
CA ILE A 357 1.97 0.83 -30.04
C ILE A 357 2.80 1.61 -31.05
N ASP A 358 2.47 2.88 -31.24
CA ASP A 358 3.32 3.82 -31.99
C ASP A 358 4.43 4.32 -31.07
N ALA A 359 5.69 4.14 -31.46
CA ALA A 359 6.86 4.57 -30.67
C ALA A 359 7.26 6.05 -30.85
N THR A 360 6.56 6.80 -31.72
CA THR A 360 6.87 8.20 -32.04
C THR A 360 6.83 9.10 -30.80
N ASP A 361 7.93 9.81 -30.52
CA ASP A 361 8.09 10.74 -29.38
C ASP A 361 7.92 10.08 -28.00
N ILE A 362 7.98 8.75 -27.92
CA ILE A 362 7.91 8.02 -26.66
C ILE A 362 9.32 7.72 -26.15
N VAL A 363 9.54 7.98 -24.87
CA VAL A 363 10.79 7.60 -24.20
C VAL A 363 10.98 6.08 -24.18
N LEU A 364 12.11 5.58 -24.69
CA LEU A 364 12.44 4.15 -24.81
C LEU A 364 12.20 3.35 -23.52
N GLY A 365 12.57 3.89 -22.37
CA GLY A 365 12.37 3.23 -21.07
C GLY A 365 10.88 3.05 -20.71
N ARG A 366 10.05 4.04 -21.05
CA ARG A 366 8.60 3.99 -20.81
C ARG A 366 7.92 3.01 -21.77
N LEU A 367 8.28 3.08 -23.05
CA LEU A 367 7.85 2.13 -24.07
C LEU A 367 8.14 0.69 -23.60
N ALA A 368 9.39 0.41 -23.23
CA ALA A 368 9.80 -0.93 -22.80
C ALA A 368 9.04 -1.44 -21.55
N SER A 369 8.77 -0.57 -20.58
CA SER A 369 8.02 -0.93 -19.37
C SER A 369 6.56 -1.29 -19.66
N GLN A 370 5.89 -0.52 -20.51
CA GLN A 370 4.50 -0.78 -20.88
C GLN A 370 4.39 -2.03 -21.75
N THR A 371 5.24 -2.16 -22.77
CA THR A 371 5.32 -3.36 -23.61
C THR A 371 5.57 -4.62 -22.77
N ALA A 372 6.51 -4.59 -21.82
CA ALA A 372 6.76 -5.74 -20.93
C ALA A 372 5.59 -6.06 -19.98
N THR A 373 4.68 -5.12 -19.73
CA THR A 373 3.50 -5.33 -18.88
C THR A 373 2.43 -6.11 -19.67
N LEU A 374 2.19 -5.71 -20.92
CA LEU A 374 1.30 -6.40 -21.86
C LEU A 374 1.80 -7.82 -22.19
N LEU A 375 3.10 -7.97 -22.48
CA LEU A 375 3.72 -9.27 -22.77
C LEU A 375 3.70 -10.23 -21.57
N ARG A 376 3.64 -9.72 -20.33
CA ARG A 376 3.49 -10.55 -19.13
C ARG A 376 2.04 -10.88 -18.80
N GLY A 377 1.07 -10.16 -19.37
CA GLY A 377 -0.35 -10.32 -19.04
C GLY A 377 -0.76 -9.65 -17.73
N LYS A 378 0.11 -8.80 -17.14
CA LYS A 378 -0.16 -8.16 -15.83
C LYS A 378 -1.34 -7.18 -15.84
N HIS A 379 -1.78 -6.78 -17.03
CA HIS A 379 -2.99 -5.98 -17.23
C HIS A 379 -4.28 -6.81 -17.17
N LYS A 380 -4.20 -8.14 -17.19
CA LYS A 380 -5.35 -9.04 -17.13
C LYS A 380 -5.59 -9.57 -15.71
N PRO A 381 -6.84 -9.68 -15.25
CA PRO A 381 -7.18 -10.20 -13.92
C PRO A 381 -6.86 -11.71 -13.78
N VAL A 382 -6.74 -12.42 -14.90
CA VAL A 382 -6.30 -13.83 -14.94
C VAL A 382 -4.79 -14.00 -14.84
N TYR A 383 -4.02 -12.96 -14.50
CA TYR A 383 -2.57 -13.05 -14.42
C TYR A 383 -2.11 -14.04 -13.34
N ALA A 384 -1.45 -15.11 -13.77
CA ALA A 384 -0.74 -16.04 -12.90
C ALA A 384 0.75 -16.00 -13.22
N PRO A 385 1.66 -15.77 -12.25
CA PRO A 385 3.10 -15.65 -12.51
C PRO A 385 3.74 -16.88 -13.15
N HIS A 386 3.11 -18.06 -12.99
CA HIS A 386 3.59 -19.34 -13.50
C HIS A 386 2.96 -19.74 -14.85
N VAL A 387 2.04 -18.93 -15.40
CA VAL A 387 1.35 -19.20 -16.67
C VAL A 387 1.53 -18.03 -17.64
N ASP A 388 1.75 -18.34 -18.92
CA ASP A 388 1.86 -17.32 -19.97
C ASP A 388 0.48 -16.77 -20.39
N THR A 389 0.05 -15.73 -19.67
CA THR A 389 -1.20 -14.99 -19.87
C THR A 389 -1.01 -13.71 -20.70
N GLY A 390 0.19 -13.51 -21.26
CA GLY A 390 0.55 -12.30 -21.99
C GLY A 390 -0.03 -12.19 -23.39
N ASP A 391 -0.19 -10.94 -23.82
CA ASP A 391 -0.69 -10.55 -25.13
C ASP A 391 0.42 -10.38 -26.17
N PHE A 392 0.02 -10.31 -27.44
CA PHE A 392 0.91 -9.93 -28.53
C PHE A 392 1.03 -8.41 -28.58
N VAL A 393 2.25 -7.91 -28.76
CA VAL A 393 2.51 -6.48 -28.86
C VAL A 393 3.31 -6.21 -30.10
N ILE A 394 2.77 -5.32 -30.94
CA ILE A 394 3.40 -4.78 -32.13
C ILE A 394 3.84 -3.36 -31.79
N VAL A 395 5.10 -3.04 -32.04
CA VAL A 395 5.64 -1.69 -31.93
C VAL A 395 5.99 -1.21 -33.34
N VAL A 396 5.44 -0.07 -33.74
CA VAL A 396 5.70 0.60 -35.02
C VAL A 396 6.44 1.92 -34.78
N ASN A 397 7.03 2.48 -35.84
CA ASN A 397 7.85 3.71 -35.77
C ASN A 397 9.01 3.62 -34.77
N ALA A 398 9.63 2.44 -34.64
CA ALA A 398 10.71 2.20 -33.67
C ALA A 398 11.91 3.14 -33.84
N GLU A 399 12.12 3.69 -35.03
CA GLU A 399 13.16 4.68 -35.33
C GLU A 399 12.90 6.05 -34.70
N LYS A 400 11.66 6.37 -34.35
CA LYS A 400 11.24 7.67 -33.77
C LYS A 400 11.15 7.68 -32.25
N VAL A 401 11.74 6.66 -31.60
CA VAL A 401 11.72 6.54 -30.14
C VAL A 401 12.70 7.54 -29.50
N ALA A 402 12.23 8.26 -28.50
CA ALA A 402 13.05 9.25 -27.79
C ALA A 402 13.98 8.58 -26.76
N LEU A 403 15.21 9.07 -26.66
CA LEU A 403 16.14 8.72 -25.59
C LEU A 403 16.21 9.88 -24.59
N THR A 404 15.97 9.63 -23.31
CA THR A 404 16.09 10.66 -22.26
C THR A 404 17.22 10.35 -21.28
N GLY A 405 18.05 11.36 -21.01
CA GLY A 405 19.07 11.36 -19.96
C GLY A 405 20.47 10.86 -20.35
N SER A 406 21.49 11.43 -19.70
CA SER A 406 22.92 11.16 -19.89
C SER A 406 23.33 9.70 -19.60
N LYS A 407 22.52 8.95 -18.83
CA LYS A 407 22.78 7.55 -18.46
C LYS A 407 22.53 6.56 -19.59
N LEU A 408 21.68 6.88 -20.58
CA LEU A 408 21.48 6.03 -21.76
C LEU A 408 22.55 6.28 -22.82
N GLU A 409 23.06 7.51 -22.93
CA GLU A 409 24.20 7.85 -23.79
C GLU A 409 25.48 7.11 -23.37
N GLN A 410 25.67 6.93 -22.06
CA GLN A 410 26.81 6.19 -21.49
C GLN A 410 26.61 4.66 -21.47
N LYS A 411 25.42 4.17 -21.84
CA LYS A 411 25.12 2.74 -21.76
C LYS A 411 25.73 2.02 -22.95
N ILE A 412 26.81 1.28 -22.69
CA ILE A 412 27.47 0.43 -23.67
C ILE A 412 26.80 -0.94 -23.68
N ASP A 413 26.39 -1.38 -24.86
CA ASP A 413 26.02 -2.77 -25.11
C ASP A 413 27.28 -3.58 -25.40
N TYR A 414 27.54 -4.56 -24.54
CA TYR A 414 28.65 -5.50 -24.72
C TYR A 414 28.14 -6.80 -25.34
N ARG A 415 28.79 -7.23 -26.42
CA ARG A 415 28.58 -8.53 -27.05
C ARG A 415 29.89 -9.30 -27.05
N HIS A 416 29.88 -10.51 -26.49
CA HIS A 416 31.03 -11.39 -26.52
C HIS A 416 30.75 -12.59 -27.43
N SER A 417 31.69 -12.94 -28.31
CA SER A 417 31.56 -14.12 -29.19
C SER A 417 31.89 -15.45 -28.50
N GLY A 418 32.44 -15.41 -27.28
CA GLY A 418 32.86 -16.60 -26.52
C GLY A 418 34.32 -16.99 -26.72
N ARG A 419 35.05 -16.33 -27.63
CA ARG A 419 36.49 -16.55 -27.88
C ARG A 419 37.33 -15.39 -27.32
N PRO A 420 38.60 -15.60 -26.92
CA PRO A 420 39.50 -14.53 -26.48
C PRO A 420 39.55 -13.38 -27.50
N GLY A 421 39.44 -12.13 -27.05
CA GLY A 421 39.37 -10.93 -27.91
C GLY A 421 38.02 -10.69 -28.61
N GLY A 422 37.00 -11.50 -28.32
CA GLY A 422 35.69 -11.45 -28.97
C GLY A 422 34.71 -10.41 -28.45
N LEU A 423 35.14 -9.46 -27.63
CA LEU A 423 34.28 -8.42 -27.04
C LEU A 423 34.08 -7.27 -28.04
N ARG A 424 32.83 -7.04 -28.44
CA ARG A 424 32.42 -5.85 -29.21
C ARG A 424 31.52 -5.00 -28.35
N SER A 425 31.86 -3.73 -28.20
CA SER A 425 31.04 -2.71 -27.55
C SER A 425 30.36 -1.82 -28.58
N THR A 426 29.10 -1.46 -28.35
CA THR A 426 28.40 -0.46 -29.16
C THR A 426 27.58 0.43 -28.24
N THR A 427 27.57 1.74 -28.48
CA THR A 427 26.74 2.63 -27.65
C THR A 427 25.27 2.41 -27.98
N TYR A 428 24.38 2.70 -27.02
CA TYR A 428 22.95 2.56 -27.27
C TYR A 428 22.42 3.54 -28.33
N ARG A 429 23.08 4.70 -28.51
CA ARG A 429 22.81 5.65 -29.60
C ARG A 429 23.11 5.02 -30.96
N ASP A 430 24.33 4.51 -31.15
CA ASP A 430 24.72 3.82 -32.40
C ASP A 430 23.84 2.59 -32.68
N LEU A 431 23.38 1.91 -31.62
CA LEU A 431 22.50 0.75 -31.75
C LEU A 431 21.10 1.16 -32.24
N LEU A 432 20.59 2.31 -31.80
CA LEU A 432 19.31 2.83 -32.24
C LEU A 432 19.39 3.26 -33.71
N ASP A 433 20.45 3.94 -34.10
CA ASP A 433 20.66 4.40 -35.48
C ASP A 433 20.83 3.24 -36.47
N LYS A 434 21.60 2.21 -36.08
CA LYS A 434 21.87 1.05 -36.95
C LYS A 434 20.76 0.02 -36.95
N ASN A 435 20.07 -0.16 -35.82
CA ASN A 435 19.06 -1.20 -35.67
C ASN A 435 18.06 -0.86 -34.55
N PRO A 436 17.07 0.02 -34.80
CA PRO A 436 16.14 0.50 -33.79
C PRO A 436 15.29 -0.65 -33.20
N ARG A 437 14.95 -1.63 -34.06
CA ARG A 437 14.28 -2.88 -33.66
C ARG A 437 15.01 -3.55 -32.50
N ARG A 438 16.32 -3.75 -32.64
CA ARG A 438 17.13 -4.46 -31.65
C ARG A 438 17.30 -3.67 -30.34
N ALA A 439 17.32 -2.34 -30.41
CA ALA A 439 17.39 -1.49 -29.22
C ALA A 439 16.15 -1.67 -28.33
N ILE A 440 14.96 -1.67 -28.94
CA ILE A 440 13.67 -1.89 -28.25
C ILE A 440 13.58 -3.32 -27.72
N GLU A 441 13.88 -4.33 -28.54
CA GLU A 441 13.85 -5.74 -28.12
C GLU A 441 14.74 -5.98 -26.89
N LYS A 442 15.93 -5.39 -26.86
CA LYS A 442 16.83 -5.50 -25.71
C LYS A 442 16.30 -4.77 -24.47
N ALA A 443 15.73 -3.58 -24.65
CA ALA A 443 15.14 -2.83 -23.55
C ALA A 443 13.98 -3.61 -22.92
N VAL A 444 13.09 -4.18 -23.74
CA VAL A 444 11.96 -5.01 -23.28
C VAL A 444 12.45 -6.32 -22.66
N LYS A 445 13.43 -6.99 -23.28
CA LYS A 445 14.01 -8.24 -22.74
C LYS A 445 14.60 -8.06 -21.34
N GLY A 446 15.20 -6.90 -21.06
CA GLY A 446 15.70 -6.57 -19.72
C GLY A 446 14.60 -6.41 -18.66
N MET A 447 13.34 -6.23 -19.07
CA MET A 447 12.19 -6.08 -18.17
C MET A 447 11.39 -7.38 -17.98
N LEU A 448 11.75 -8.44 -18.71
CA LEU A 448 11.12 -9.77 -18.63
C LEU A 448 11.93 -10.72 -17.73
N PRO A 449 11.30 -11.74 -17.12
CA PRO A 449 12.01 -12.75 -16.32
C PRO A 449 13.08 -13.48 -17.14
N HIS A 450 14.27 -13.71 -16.56
CA HIS A 450 15.36 -14.42 -17.23
C HIS A 450 15.20 -15.94 -17.13
N ASN A 451 14.09 -16.48 -17.65
CA ASN A 451 13.78 -17.91 -17.68
C ASN A 451 13.18 -18.33 -19.03
N SER A 452 12.77 -19.60 -19.16
CA SER A 452 12.13 -20.14 -20.38
C SER A 452 10.83 -19.41 -20.71
N LEU A 453 10.01 -19.13 -19.69
CA LEU A 453 8.75 -18.39 -19.82
C LEU A 453 8.97 -16.97 -20.37
N GLY A 454 9.98 -16.25 -19.89
CA GLY A 454 10.33 -14.92 -20.40
C GLY A 454 10.79 -14.94 -21.86
N ARG A 455 11.45 -16.02 -22.31
CA ARG A 455 11.78 -16.21 -23.74
C ARG A 455 10.53 -16.43 -24.59
N GLN A 456 9.53 -17.15 -24.08
CA GLN A 456 8.24 -17.33 -24.74
C GLN A 456 7.44 -16.02 -24.78
N MET A 457 7.44 -15.23 -23.70
CA MET A 457 6.82 -13.90 -23.69
C MET A 457 7.48 -12.97 -24.72
N LEU A 458 8.81 -13.00 -24.84
CA LEU A 458 9.53 -12.15 -25.79
C LEU A 458 9.22 -12.50 -27.25
N SER A 459 8.89 -13.75 -27.58
CA SER A 459 8.58 -14.12 -28.98
C SER A 459 7.29 -13.49 -29.51
N LYS A 460 6.41 -13.03 -28.61
CA LYS A 460 5.16 -12.32 -28.89
C LYS A 460 5.37 -10.83 -29.19
N LEU A 461 6.55 -10.30 -28.94
CA LEU A 461 6.93 -8.94 -29.31
C LEU A 461 7.27 -8.90 -30.80
N LYS A 462 6.66 -7.98 -31.55
CA LYS A 462 6.97 -7.66 -32.94
C LYS A 462 7.35 -6.19 -33.02
N VAL A 463 8.50 -5.87 -33.59
CA VAL A 463 8.98 -4.48 -33.66
C VAL A 463 9.36 -4.16 -35.10
N TYR A 464 8.81 -3.06 -35.62
CA TYR A 464 8.99 -2.56 -36.97
C TYR A 464 9.56 -1.14 -36.93
N ALA A 465 10.48 -0.85 -37.84
CA ALA A 465 11.11 0.47 -37.94
C ALA A 465 10.11 1.55 -38.38
N GLY A 466 9.32 1.26 -39.42
CA GLY A 466 8.30 2.16 -39.96
C GLY A 466 6.88 1.92 -39.39
N PRO A 467 5.88 2.60 -39.96
CA PRO A 467 4.48 2.56 -39.48
C PRO A 467 3.74 1.28 -39.88
N GLU A 468 4.25 0.52 -40.85
CA GLU A 468 3.57 -0.64 -41.40
C GLU A 468 3.94 -1.95 -40.70
N HIS A 469 2.95 -2.83 -40.54
CA HIS A 469 3.13 -4.19 -40.05
C HIS A 469 2.23 -5.19 -40.81
N PRO A 470 2.68 -6.44 -41.04
CA PRO A 470 1.91 -7.45 -41.77
C PRO A 470 0.75 -8.08 -40.97
N HIS A 471 0.55 -7.70 -39.71
CA HIS A 471 -0.39 -8.36 -38.78
C HIS A 471 -1.83 -7.80 -38.79
N GLN A 472 -2.28 -7.20 -39.90
CA GLN A 472 -3.62 -6.59 -39.97
C GLN A 472 -4.76 -7.61 -39.79
N ALA A 473 -4.56 -8.86 -40.25
CA ALA A 473 -5.56 -9.92 -40.11
C ALA A 473 -5.92 -10.26 -38.64
N GLN A 474 -5.06 -9.89 -37.68
CA GLN A 474 -5.25 -10.22 -36.27
C GLN A 474 -6.01 -9.13 -35.49
N GLN A 475 -6.48 -8.08 -36.19
CA GLN A 475 -7.22 -6.94 -35.64
C GLN A 475 -6.58 -6.36 -34.37
N PRO A 476 -5.32 -5.88 -34.47
CA PRO A 476 -4.66 -5.31 -33.31
C PRO A 476 -5.35 -4.03 -32.80
N VAL A 477 -5.48 -3.92 -31.49
CA VAL A 477 -6.07 -2.77 -30.82
C VAL A 477 -4.96 -1.71 -30.59
N PRO A 478 -5.17 -0.44 -31.01
CA PRO A 478 -4.24 0.63 -30.69
C PRO A 478 -4.11 0.82 -29.17
N TYR A 479 -2.88 0.90 -28.67
CA TYR A 479 -2.57 1.10 -27.25
C TYR A 479 -1.74 2.38 -27.08
N GLU A 480 -2.37 3.42 -26.57
CA GLU A 480 -1.73 4.72 -26.34
C GLU A 480 -0.96 4.76 -25.03
N ILE A 481 0.28 5.24 -25.08
CA ILE A 481 1.11 5.47 -23.91
C ILE A 481 1.13 6.98 -23.65
N GLY A 482 0.58 7.42 -22.51
CA GLY A 482 0.57 8.84 -22.13
C GLY A 482 1.97 9.48 -22.18
N GLN A 483 2.14 10.43 -23.11
CA GLN A 483 3.35 11.20 -23.37
C GLN A 483 3.72 12.10 -22.17
N VAL A 484 5.01 12.11 -21.82
CA VAL A 484 5.71 13.30 -21.28
C VAL A 484 7.17 13.18 -21.72
N ALA A 485 7.48 13.62 -22.95
CA ALA A 485 8.81 14.08 -23.29
C ALA A 485 8.79 15.60 -23.04
N GLN A 486 9.47 16.03 -21.98
CA GLN A 486 9.91 17.41 -21.80
C GLN A 486 11.42 17.40 -21.71
#